data_AF-A0A3M6CFT4-F1
#
_entry.id   AF-A0A3M6CFT4-F1
#
_cell.length_a   1.000
_cell.length_b   1.000
_cell.length_c   1.000
_cell.angle_alpha   90.00
_cell.angle_beta   90.00
_cell.angle_gamma   90.00
#
_symmetry.space_group_name_H-M   'P 1'
#
loop_
_entity.id
_entity.type
_entity.pdbx_description
1 polymer ?
#
loop_
_entity_poly.entity_id
_entity_poly.type
_entity_poly.pdbx_seq_one_letter_code
_entity_poly.pdbx_strand_id
1 'polypeptide(L)' 'MMASRFATPYFAVVFTSLRTPDEGQAYADAAQRMVGLARQQPGFLGVESARGEDGLGITVSYWTDETAILA' A
#
# COMPACT_ATOMS: atom_id res chain seq x y z
N MET A 1 -0.80 11.21 -8.27
CA MET A 1 -2.13 11.19 -8.91
C MET A 1 -3.13 11.15 -7.78
N MET A 2 -3.82 12.27 -7.48
CA MET A 2 -4.73 12.36 -6.34
C MET A 2 -5.97 11.47 -6.53
N ALA A 3 -6.22 10.61 -5.54
CA ALA A 3 -7.53 10.11 -5.11
C ALA A 3 -8.57 9.91 -6.23
N SER A 4 -8.53 8.73 -6.83
CA SER A 4 -9.76 8.12 -7.35
C SER A 4 -10.83 8.19 -6.26
N ARG A 5 -11.92 8.91 -6.51
CA ARG A 5 -13.06 8.99 -5.59
C ARG A 5 -13.78 7.64 -5.60
N PHE A 6 -13.25 6.69 -4.83
CA PHE A 6 -13.89 5.41 -4.62
C PHE A 6 -15.28 5.65 -4.01
N ALA A 7 -16.25 4.82 -4.40
CA ALA A 7 -17.57 4.88 -3.81
C ALA A 7 -17.48 4.59 -2.31
N THR A 8 -18.07 5.45 -1.49
CA THR A 8 -18.11 5.28 -0.03
C THR A 8 -19.30 4.40 0.39
N PRO A 9 -19.17 3.63 1.48
CA PRO A 9 -18.00 3.49 2.35
C PRO A 9 -16.92 2.58 1.73
N TYR A 10 -15.66 2.81 2.09
CA TYR A 10 -14.51 1.97 1.78
C TYR A 10 -13.52 2.00 2.94
N PHE A 11 -12.59 1.05 2.96
CA PHE A 11 -11.54 0.96 3.98
C PHE A 11 -10.20 1.47 3.42
N ALA A 12 -9.42 2.10 4.29
CA ALA A 12 -8.04 2.48 4.01
C ALA A 12 -7.12 1.76 4.98
N VAL A 13 -6.19 0.95 4.46
CA VAL A 13 -5.15 0.28 5.23
C VAL A 13 -3.88 1.09 5.10
N VAL A 14 -3.41 1.64 6.22
CA VAL A 14 -2.22 2.49 6.26
C VAL A 14 -1.05 1.70 6.81
N PHE A 15 -0.04 1.49 5.97
CA PHE A 15 1.22 0.85 6.34
C PHE A 15 2.35 1.88 6.35
N THR A 16 2.99 2.04 7.50
CA THR A 16 4.13 2.94 7.69
C THR A 16 5.39 2.13 7.92
N SER A 17 6.46 2.43 7.18
CA SER A 17 7.76 1.79 7.35
C SER A 17 8.90 2.80 7.38
N LEU A 18 9.90 2.54 8.22
CA LEU A 18 11.16 3.26 8.25
C LEU A 18 12.24 2.32 7.73
N ARG A 19 12.92 2.71 6.65
CA ARG A 19 14.01 1.90 6.10
C ARG A 19 15.29 2.14 6.87
N THR A 20 16.03 1.08 7.17
CA THR A 20 17.41 1.20 7.64
C THR A 20 18.37 1.35 6.45
N PRO A 21 19.52 2.04 6.60
CA PRO A 21 20.47 2.28 5.52
C PRO A 21 20.96 0.99 4.82
N ASP A 22 21.01 -0.13 5.56
CA ASP A 22 21.54 -1.41 5.10
C ASP A 22 20.49 -2.32 4.41
N GLU A 23 19.22 -1.92 4.33
CA GLU A 23 18.15 -2.76 3.75
C GLU A 23 18.25 -2.97 2.23
N GLY A 24 19.17 -2.27 1.56
CA GLY A 24 19.52 -2.48 0.15
C GLY A 24 18.32 -2.45 -0.80
N GLN A 25 18.41 -3.13 -1.95
CA GLN A 25 17.34 -3.19 -2.95
C GLN A 25 16.23 -4.20 -2.58
N ALA A 26 16.54 -5.21 -1.76
CA ALA A 26 15.65 -6.34 -1.49
C ALA A 26 14.31 -5.92 -0.85
N TYR A 27 14.32 -4.94 0.05
CA TYR A 27 13.08 -4.42 0.64
C TYR A 27 12.19 -3.73 -0.41
N ALA A 28 12.80 -2.95 -1.31
CA ALA A 28 12.06 -2.26 -2.36
C ALA A 28 11.41 -3.25 -3.33
N ASP A 29 12.12 -4.32 -3.70
CA ASP A 29 11.60 -5.37 -4.57
C ASP A 29 10.45 -6.14 -3.89
N ALA A 30 10.60 -6.47 -2.61
CA ALA A 30 9.54 -7.10 -1.82
C ALA A 30 8.31 -6.20 -1.71
N ALA A 31 8.50 -4.90 -1.48
CA ALA A 31 7.42 -3.92 -1.42
C ALA A 31 6.67 -3.79 -2.76
N GLN A 32 7.40 -3.74 -3.88
CA GLN A 32 6.78 -3.74 -5.22
C GLN A 32 5.99 -5.04 -5.47
N ARG A 33 6.54 -6.19 -5.10
CA ARG A 33 5.86 -7.48 -5.24
C ARG A 33 4.59 -7.53 -4.41
N MET A 34 4.63 -7.05 -3.16
CA MET A 34 3.46 -6.96 -2.28
C MET A 34 2.34 -6.13 -2.93
N VAL A 35 2.66 -4.96 -3.51
CA VAL A 35 1.68 -4.14 -4.24
C VAL A 35 1.12 -4.88 -5.45
N GLY A 36 1.96 -5.59 -6.21
CA GLY A 36 1.54 -6.40 -7.34
C GLY A 36 0.56 -7.51 -6.97
N LEU A 37 0.74 -8.12 -5.78
CA LEU A 37 -0.16 -9.15 -5.25
C LEU A 37 -1.47 -8.55 -4.74
N ALA A 38 -1.42 -7.42 -4.02
CA ALA A 38 -2.62 -6.73 -3.53
C ALA A 38 -3.57 -6.35 -4.67
N ARG A 39 -3.01 -5.89 -5.80
CA ARG A 39 -3.78 -5.55 -7.02
C ARG A 39 -4.56 -6.71 -7.63
N GLN A 40 -4.21 -7.95 -7.30
CA GLN A 40 -4.91 -9.15 -7.79
C GLN A 40 -6.03 -9.60 -6.86
N GLN A 41 -6.11 -9.04 -5.65
CA GLN A 41 -7.12 -9.44 -4.67
C GLN A 41 -8.50 -8.84 -5.02
N PRO A 42 -9.58 -9.62 -4.92
CA PRO A 42 -10.93 -9.10 -5.02
C PRO A 42 -11.16 -7.98 -4.00
N GLY A 43 -11.83 -6.90 -4.41
CA GLY A 43 -12.12 -5.78 -3.52
C GLY A 43 -10.98 -4.77 -3.36
N PHE A 44 -9.81 -4.98 -3.97
CA PHE A 44 -8.75 -3.97 -4.04
C PHE A 44 -9.18 -2.80 -4.96
N LEU A 45 -9.14 -1.58 -4.43
CA LEU A 45 -9.56 -0.37 -5.13
C LEU A 45 -8.39 0.45 -5.66
N GLY A 46 -7.27 0.47 -4.92
CA GLY A 46 -6.09 1.24 -5.30
C GLY A 46 -5.03 1.29 -4.21
N VAL A 47 -3.89 1.90 -4.55
CA VAL A 47 -2.79 2.10 -3.60
C VAL A 47 -2.04 3.39 -3.93
N GLU A 48 -1.68 4.13 -2.90
CA GLU A 48 -0.81 5.30 -2.95
C GLU A 48 0.40 5.05 -2.05
N SER A 49 1.59 5.50 -2.45
CA SER A 49 2.81 5.36 -1.65
C SER A 49 3.65 6.63 -1.75
N ALA A 50 4.17 7.06 -0.61
CA ALA A 50 5.09 8.20 -0.49
C ALA A 50 6.28 7.79 0.39
N ARG A 51 7.45 8.35 0.08
CA ARG A 51 8.71 8.10 0.79
C ARG A 51 9.47 9.42 0.96
N GLY A 52 9.84 9.73 2.20
CA GLY A 52 10.69 10.86 2.55
C GLY A 52 12.18 10.53 2.42
N GLU A 53 13.01 11.57 2.42
CA GLU A 53 14.48 11.48 2.36
C GLU A 53 15.07 10.85 3.64
N ASP A 54 14.34 10.92 4.75
CA ASP A 54 14.65 10.28 6.04
C ASP A 54 14.40 8.76 6.05
N GLY A 55 13.96 8.19 4.93
CA GLY A 55 13.63 6.78 4.79
C GLY A 55 12.25 6.40 5.31
N LEU A 56 11.49 7.34 5.90
CA LEU A 56 10.11 7.12 6.32
C LEU A 56 9.22 7.04 5.09
N GLY A 57 8.34 6.05 5.02
CA GLY A 57 7.35 5.99 3.96
C GLY A 57 6.06 5.37 4.39
N ILE A 58 5.02 5.80 3.69
CA ILE A 58 3.63 5.52 3.97
C ILE A 58 3.05 4.93 2.70
N THR A 59 2.41 3.78 2.84
CA THR A 59 1.64 3.14 1.77
C THR A 59 0.21 3.00 2.24
N VAL A 60 -0.73 3.52 1.48
CA VAL A 60 -2.16 3.44 1.77
C VAL A 60 -2.80 2.59 0.67
N SER A 61 -3.42 1.47 1.05
CA SER A 61 -4.24 0.66 0.14
C SER A 61 -5.72 0.82 0.48
N TYR A 62 -6.57 0.77 -0.55
CA TYR A 62 -8.00 1.02 -0.43
C TYR A 62 -8.80 -0.23 -0.79
N TRP A 63 -9.85 -0.52 -0.03
CA TRP A 63 -10.58 -1.79 -0.10
C TRP A 63 -12.09 -1.59 0.02
N THR A 64 -12.88 -2.45 -0.63
CA THR A 64 -14.35 -2.38 -0.60
C THR A 64 -14.93 -2.63 0.79
N ASP A 65 -14.34 -3.55 1.55
CA ASP A 65 -14.86 -4.03 2.83
C ASP A 65 -13.76 -4.75 3.64
N GLU A 66 -14.04 -5.09 4.90
CA GLU A 66 -13.10 -5.81 5.78
C GLU A 66 -12.81 -7.24 5.32
N THR A 67 -13.75 -7.90 4.63
CA THR A 67 -13.56 -9.27 4.15
C THR A 67 -12.50 -9.30 3.05
N ALA A 68 -12.52 -8.31 2.15
CA ALA A 68 -11.49 -8.13 1.13
C ALA A 68 -10.08 -7.89 1.71
N ILE A 69 -9.98 -7.30 2.91
CA ILE A 69 -8.69 -7.08 3.59
C ILE A 69 -8.15 -8.37 4.23
N LEU A 70 -9.03 -9.24 4.71
CA LEU A 70 -8.69 -10.47 5.45
C LEU A 70 -8.41 -11.69 4.56
N ALA A 71 -8.73 -11.61 3.27
CA ALA A 71 -8.57 -12.69 2.29
C ALA A 71 -7.11 -12.91 1.88
#